data_AF-A0A2N2PV43-F1
#
_entry.id   AF-A0A2N2PV43-F1
#
_cell.length_a   1.000
_cell.length_b   1.000
_cell.length_c   1.000
_cell.angle_alpha   90.00
_cell.angle_beta   90.00
_cell.angle_gamma   90.00
#
_symmetry.space_group_name_H-M   'P 1'
#
loop_
_entity.id
_entity.type
_entity.pdbx_description
1 polymer ?
#
loop_
_entity_poly.entity_id
_entity_poly.type
_entity_poly.pdbx_seq_one_letter_code
_entity_poly.pdbx_strand_id
1 'polypeptide(L)'
;MHVLSGCLVPSDATRSPSKTETIDSPQGDRTLVIDTNTSKDDPTRYLTLVFEVREKKTDRTLHRQQTRASSRMAWSMSWLDHSTVQLRSSDVGTYCWQEQDNGTWIETACP
;
A
#
# COMPACT_ATOMS: atom_id res chain seq x y z
N MET A 1 52.55 -21.02 9.22
CA MET A 1 51.87 -19.71 9.13
C MET A 1 51.63 -19.41 7.65
N HIS A 2 50.36 -19.40 7.23
CA HIS A 2 49.73 -18.46 6.30
C HIS A 2 48.22 -18.77 6.35
N VAL A 3 47.44 -17.70 6.35
CA VAL A 3 46.03 -17.56 6.75
C VAL A 3 45.10 -17.77 5.55
N LEU A 4 43.80 -17.98 5.82
CA LEU A 4 42.58 -17.51 5.11
C LEU A 4 41.48 -18.58 5.35
N SER A 5 40.56 -18.47 6.32
CA SER A 5 39.62 -17.38 6.62
C SER A 5 38.83 -16.94 5.39
N GLY A 6 37.53 -17.24 5.36
CA GLY A 6 36.61 -16.76 4.32
C GLY A 6 35.23 -17.37 4.47
N CYS A 7 34.28 -16.54 4.90
CA CYS A 7 33.05 -16.92 5.58
C CYS A 7 31.97 -17.56 4.70
N LEU A 8 31.14 -18.36 5.37
CA LEU A 8 29.75 -18.63 5.03
C LEU A 8 29.08 -17.36 4.47
N VAL A 9 28.69 -17.40 3.20
CA VAL A 9 27.75 -16.42 2.65
C VAL A 9 26.40 -16.76 3.27
N PRO A 10 25.78 -15.89 4.11
CA PRO A 10 24.37 -16.07 4.39
C PRO A 10 23.67 -15.89 3.05
N SER A 11 22.99 -16.94 2.61
CA SER A 11 22.05 -16.87 1.49
C SER A 11 21.08 -15.75 1.78
N ASP A 12 21.31 -14.63 1.10
CA ASP A 12 20.50 -13.44 1.16
C ASP A 12 19.07 -13.89 0.86
N ALA A 13 18.22 -13.83 1.89
CA ALA A 13 16.84 -14.21 1.79
C ALA A 13 16.27 -13.37 0.65
N THR A 14 15.90 -14.04 -0.45
CA THR A 14 15.28 -13.42 -1.61
C THR A 14 13.99 -12.78 -1.14
N ARG A 15 14.07 -11.52 -0.71
CA ARG A 15 12.94 -10.69 -0.33
C ARG A 15 12.20 -10.46 -1.64
N SER A 16 11.21 -11.32 -1.92
CA SER A 16 10.32 -11.11 -3.05
C SER A 16 9.84 -9.67 -2.98
N PRO A 17 10.07 -8.84 -4.01
CA PRO A 17 9.61 -7.47 -3.98
C PRO A 17 8.09 -7.53 -3.82
N SER A 18 7.56 -6.82 -2.82
CA SER A 18 6.12 -6.59 -2.76
C SER A 18 5.75 -5.91 -4.07
N LYS A 19 4.81 -6.50 -4.81
CA LYS A 19 4.39 -5.94 -6.09
C LYS A 19 3.65 -4.65 -5.80
N THR A 20 4.29 -3.51 -6.10
CA THR A 20 3.62 -2.21 -6.08
C THR A 20 2.64 -2.14 -7.26
N GLU A 21 1.40 -1.78 -6.99
CA GLU A 21 0.36 -1.54 -7.98
C GLU A 21 0.05 -0.04 -8.07
N THR A 22 -0.19 0.46 -9.28
CA THR A 22 -0.50 1.87 -9.51
C THR A 22 -1.74 2.03 -10.38
N ILE A 23 -2.62 2.97 -10.00
CA ILE A 23 -3.89 3.23 -10.67
C ILE A 23 -4.07 4.74 -10.81
N ASP A 24 -4.13 5.24 -12.05
CA ASP A 24 -4.42 6.64 -12.31
C ASP A 24 -5.88 6.97 -11.93
N SER A 25 -6.08 8.14 -11.32
CA SER A 25 -7.41 8.68 -11.05
C SER A 25 -8.17 8.96 -12.35
N PRO A 26 -9.51 9.03 -12.32
CA PRO A 26 -10.32 9.29 -13.51
C PRO A 26 -9.97 10.59 -14.25
N GLN A 27 -9.47 11.61 -13.54
CA GLN A 27 -9.03 12.88 -14.13
C GLN A 27 -7.55 12.89 -14.54
N GLY A 28 -6.78 11.85 -14.18
CA GLY A 28 -5.39 11.66 -14.59
C GLY A 28 -4.37 12.57 -13.92
N ASP A 29 -4.76 13.37 -12.93
CA ASP A 29 -3.91 14.28 -12.17
C ASP A 29 -3.37 13.68 -10.86
N ARG A 30 -3.94 12.55 -10.43
CA ARG A 30 -3.52 11.79 -9.25
C ARG A 30 -3.26 10.33 -9.58
N THR A 31 -2.41 9.70 -8.79
CA THR A 31 -2.10 8.27 -8.85
C THR A 31 -2.32 7.64 -7.48
N LEU A 32 -3.07 6.54 -7.45
CA LEU A 32 -3.19 5.63 -6.31
C LEU A 32 -2.04 4.62 -6.40
N VAL A 33 -1.20 4.56 -5.38
CA VAL A 33 -0.09 3.62 -5.25
C VAL A 33 -0.40 2.65 -4.13
N ILE A 34 -0.32 1.35 -4.39
CA ILE A 34 -0.67 0.29 -3.44
C ILE A 34 0.56 -0.58 -3.25
N ASP A 35 0.93 -0.82 -1.99
CA ASP A 35 2.06 -1.65 -1.61
C ASP A 35 1.70 -2.52 -0.39
N THR A 36 2.63 -3.37 0.03
CA THR A 36 2.51 -4.22 1.21
C THR A 36 3.50 -3.77 2.26
N ASN A 37 3.03 -3.59 3.50
CA ASN A 37 3.95 -3.42 4.62
C ASN A 37 4.70 -4.73 4.88
N THR A 38 6.00 -4.75 4.59
CA THR A 38 6.85 -5.93 4.84
C THR A 38 7.72 -5.81 6.09
N SER A 39 7.54 -4.75 6.89
CA SER A 39 8.18 -4.64 8.20
C SER A 39 7.56 -5.63 9.19
N LYS A 40 8.42 -6.32 9.93
CA LYS A 40 8.05 -7.28 10.99
C LYS A 40 8.01 -6.65 12.38
N ASP A 41 8.23 -5.33 12.48
CA ASP A 41 8.33 -4.63 13.77
C ASP A 41 7.00 -4.64 14.53
N ASP A 42 5.88 -4.59 13.80
CA ASP A 42 4.53 -4.75 14.33
C ASP A 42 3.84 -5.94 13.63
N PRO A 43 3.64 -7.07 14.33
CA PRO A 43 3.04 -8.26 13.74
C PRO A 43 1.58 -8.06 13.34
N THR A 44 0.87 -7.06 13.90
CA THR A 44 -0.51 -6.74 13.55
C THR A 44 -0.63 -5.98 12.22
N ARG A 45 0.48 -5.40 11.75
CA ARG A 45 0.57 -4.64 10.50
C ARG A 45 1.41 -5.33 9.44
N TYR A 46 2.15 -6.38 9.79
CA TYR A 46 2.95 -7.15 8.85
C TYR A 46 2.06 -7.75 7.75
N LEU A 47 2.47 -7.54 6.51
CA LEU A 47 1.76 -7.96 5.29
C LEU A 47 0.36 -7.40 5.13
N THR A 48 0.10 -6.22 5.69
CA THR A 48 -1.14 -5.48 5.39
C THR A 48 -0.90 -4.45 4.29
N LEU A 49 -1.93 -4.17 3.49
CA LEU A 49 -1.85 -3.22 2.39
C LEU A 49 -1.62 -1.81 2.91
N VAL A 50 -0.72 -1.09 2.26
CA VAL A 50 -0.53 0.36 2.39
C VAL A 50 -0.95 0.96 1.07
N PHE A 51 -1.70 2.06 1.09
CA PHE A 51 -1.89 2.84 -0.11
C PHE A 51 -1.53 4.30 0.10
N GLU A 52 -1.17 4.95 -1.00
CA GLU A 52 -0.88 6.37 -1.09
C GLU A 52 -1.66 6.97 -2.24
N VAL A 53 -2.22 8.16 -2.02
CA VAL A 53 -2.71 9.02 -3.09
C VAL A 53 -1.66 10.08 -3.33
N ARG A 54 -1.16 10.17 -4.56
CA ARG A 54 -0.11 11.12 -4.95
C ARG A 54 -0.58 12.05 -6.05
N GLU A 55 -0.14 13.30 -5.98
CA GLU A 55 -0.26 14.26 -7.08
C GLU A 55 0.71 13.87 -8.20
N LYS A 56 0.20 13.65 -9.42
CA LYS A 56 1.00 13.11 -10.53
C LYS A 56 2.08 14.07 -11.02
N LYS A 57 1.84 15.38 -10.93
CA LYS A 57 2.76 16.41 -11.42
C LYS A 57 4.03 16.52 -10.56
N THR A 58 3.90 16.35 -9.25
CA THR A 58 4.96 16.62 -8.27
C THR A 58 5.43 15.35 -7.55
N ASP A 59 4.73 14.23 -7.74
CA ASP A 59 4.85 13.00 -6.95
C ASP A 59 4.64 13.24 -5.43
N ARG A 60 3.97 14.33 -5.06
CA ARG A 60 3.69 14.66 -3.67
C ARG A 60 2.58 13.76 -3.13
N THR A 61 2.87 13.05 -2.04
CA THR A 61 1.85 12.31 -1.29
C THR A 61 0.82 13.25 -0.67
N LEU A 62 -0.44 13.08 -1.08
CA LEU A 62 -1.62 13.76 -0.54
C LEU A 62 -2.16 13.00 0.68
N HIS A 63 -2.14 11.67 0.60
CA HIS A 63 -2.65 10.80 1.64
C HIS A 63 -1.87 9.49 1.67
N ARG A 64 -1.70 8.91 2.86
CA ARG A 64 -1.09 7.61 3.08
C ARG A 64 -1.84 6.87 4.16
N GLN A 65 -2.21 5.62 3.90
CA GLN A 65 -3.00 4.81 4.80
C GLN A 65 -2.41 3.40 4.91
N GLN A 66 -2.19 2.95 6.15
CA GLN A 66 -2.01 1.53 6.45
C GLN A 66 -3.40 0.93 6.67
N THR A 67 -3.81 0.01 5.81
CA THR A 67 -5.09 -0.68 5.95
C THR A 67 -4.96 -1.86 6.94
N ARG A 68 -6.09 -2.51 7.22
CA ARG A 68 -6.14 -3.78 7.95
C ARG A 68 -6.18 -5.00 7.03
N ALA A 69 -6.29 -4.80 5.71
CA ALA A 69 -6.40 -5.89 4.75
C ALA A 69 -5.05 -6.58 4.55
N SER A 70 -5.04 -7.90 4.65
CA SER A 70 -3.88 -8.72 4.35
C SER A 70 -3.62 -8.75 2.85
N SER A 71 -2.37 -8.53 2.45
CA SER A 71 -1.95 -8.66 1.05
C SER A 71 -2.02 -10.10 0.53
N ARG A 72 -2.19 -11.08 1.43
CA ARG A 72 -2.32 -12.51 1.10
C ARG A 72 -3.75 -12.94 0.79
N MET A 73 -4.73 -12.12 1.14
CA MET A 73 -6.16 -12.42 0.93
C MET A 73 -6.62 -11.87 -0.41
N ALA A 74 -7.83 -12.22 -0.85
CA ALA A 74 -8.38 -11.66 -2.08
C ALA A 74 -8.76 -10.19 -1.81
N TRP A 75 -8.17 -9.27 -2.59
CA TRP A 75 -8.45 -7.85 -2.49
C TRP A 75 -8.42 -7.18 -3.87
N SER A 76 -9.05 -6.02 -3.96
CA SER A 76 -8.95 -5.10 -5.09
C SER A 76 -9.06 -3.66 -4.58
N MET A 77 -8.29 -2.75 -5.14
CA MET A 77 -8.44 -1.32 -4.90
C MET A 77 -8.74 -0.58 -6.19
N SER A 78 -9.54 0.48 -6.12
CA SER A 78 -9.94 1.28 -7.28
C SER A 78 -10.39 2.68 -6.88
N TRP A 79 -10.35 3.61 -7.81
CA TRP A 79 -11.08 4.87 -7.71
C TRP A 79 -12.58 4.64 -7.96
N LEU A 80 -13.44 5.23 -7.12
CA LEU A 80 -14.88 5.32 -7.41
C LEU A 80 -15.21 6.60 -8.16
N ASP A 81 -14.51 7.66 -7.83
CA ASP A 81 -14.57 8.97 -8.48
C ASP A 81 -13.20 9.66 -8.32
N HIS A 82 -13.13 10.98 -8.48
CA HIS A 82 -11.88 11.73 -8.38
C HIS A 82 -11.34 11.89 -6.94
N SER A 83 -12.21 11.81 -5.93
CA SER A 83 -11.89 12.04 -4.51
C SER A 83 -12.10 10.82 -3.62
N THR A 84 -12.60 9.71 -4.17
CA THR A 84 -12.95 8.51 -3.41
C THR A 84 -12.20 7.27 -3.92
N VAL A 85 -11.53 6.59 -3.00
CA VAL A 85 -10.87 5.29 -3.23
C VAL A 85 -11.61 4.20 -2.48
N GLN A 86 -11.83 3.05 -3.13
CA GLN A 86 -12.44 1.86 -2.54
C GLN A 86 -11.42 0.73 -2.42
N LEU A 87 -11.44 0.04 -1.29
CA LEU A 87 -10.86 -1.28 -1.07
C LEU A 87 -12.00 -2.29 -0.91
N ARG A 88 -11.95 -3.36 -1.69
CA ARG A 88 -12.69 -4.60 -1.41
C ARG A 88 -11.70 -5.63 -0.93
N SER A 89 -11.93 -6.21 0.24
CA SER A 89 -11.09 -7.29 0.75
C SER A 89 -11.93 -8.39 1.39
N SER A 90 -11.55 -9.64 1.18
CA SER A 90 -12.27 -10.79 1.71
C SER A 90 -12.13 -10.96 3.22
N ASP A 91 -11.12 -10.35 3.85
CA ASP A 91 -10.82 -10.50 5.28
C ASP A 91 -11.35 -9.37 6.16
N VAL A 92 -11.38 -8.12 5.65
CA VAL A 92 -11.83 -6.95 6.40
C VAL A 92 -13.14 -6.37 5.85
N GLY A 93 -13.59 -6.77 4.67
CA GLY A 93 -14.76 -6.21 4.00
C GLY A 93 -14.42 -5.06 3.06
N THR A 94 -15.38 -4.17 2.84
CA THR A 94 -15.26 -3.07 1.87
C THR A 94 -15.19 -1.72 2.57
N TYR A 95 -14.13 -0.95 2.28
CA TYR A 95 -13.90 0.37 2.87
C TYR A 95 -13.60 1.42 1.81
N CYS A 96 -14.05 2.64 2.09
CA CYS A 96 -13.91 3.81 1.24
C CYS A 96 -13.11 4.87 2.00
N TRP A 97 -12.22 5.56 1.29
CA TRP A 97 -11.57 6.77 1.77
C TRP A 97 -11.95 7.91 0.85
N GLN A 98 -12.59 8.94 1.40
CA GLN A 98 -13.06 10.10 0.65
C GLN A 98 -12.33 11.36 1.12
N GLU A 99 -11.73 12.08 0.17
CA GLU A 99 -11.18 13.41 0.40
C GLU A 99 -12.30 14.42 0.70
N GLN A 100 -12.10 15.23 1.73
CA GLN A 100 -12.97 16.32 2.14
C GLN A 100 -12.41 17.67 1.64
N ASP A 101 -13.23 18.72 1.64
CA ASP A 101 -12.85 20.06 1.15
C ASP A 101 -11.61 20.66 1.86
N ASN A 102 -11.33 20.22 3.08
CA ASN A 102 -10.15 20.64 3.85
C ASN A 102 -8.89 19.80 3.58
N GLY A 103 -8.93 18.88 2.61
CA GLY A 103 -7.86 17.95 2.26
C GLY A 103 -7.69 16.76 3.21
N THR A 104 -8.54 16.62 4.23
CA THR A 104 -8.56 15.43 5.08
C THR A 104 -9.25 14.27 4.37
N TRP A 105 -8.91 13.04 4.77
CA TRP A 105 -9.51 11.83 4.21
C TRP A 105 -10.27 11.10 5.32
N ILE A 106 -11.51 10.71 5.02
CA ILE A 106 -12.38 9.99 5.96
C ILE A 106 -12.51 8.55 5.50
N GLU A 107 -12.18 7.62 6.40
CA GLU A 107 -12.45 6.19 6.24
C GLU A 107 -13.90 5.89 6.65
N THR A 108 -14.62 5.16 5.79
CA THR A 108 -15.96 4.65 6.07
C THR A 108 -16.14 3.27 5.46
N ALA A 109 -17.10 2.48 5.98
CA ALA A 109 -17.59 1.34 5.22
C ALA A 109 -18.15 1.84 3.89
N CYS A 110 -17.76 1.21 2.77
CA CYS A 110 -18.38 1.54 1.50
C CYS A 110 -19.83 1.00 1.47
N PRO A 111 -20.75 1.70 0.77
CA PRO A 111 -22.07 1.18 0.47
C PRO A 111 -22.02 -0.10 -0.40
#